data_AF-A0A645HKK4-F1
#
_entry.id   AF-A0A645HKK4-F1
#
_cell.length_a   1.000
_cell.length_b   1.000
_cell.length_c   1.000
_cell.angle_alpha   90.00
_cell.angle_beta   90.00
_cell.angle_gamma   90.00
#
_symmetry.space_group_name_H-M   'P 1'
#
loop_
_entity.id
_entity.type
_entity.pdbx_description
1 polymer ?
#
loop_
_entity_poly.entity_id
_entity_poly.type
_entity_poly.pdbx_seq_one_letter_code
_entity_poly.pdbx_strand_id
1 'polypeptide(L)'
;MPPKIKVERTQILEAGLEIIRKEGAERLNARDLAKALECSVQPIFKNFESMEALKRELYDDAAELFQEAVEREAEKHGVPFLGKYLALIEFAN
;
A
#
# COMPACT_ATOMS: atom_id res chain seq x y z
N MET A 1 9.08 3.05 -32.83
CA MET A 1 9.44 2.91 -31.41
C MET A 1 8.29 2.20 -30.70
N PRO A 2 8.55 1.23 -29.80
CA PRO A 2 7.51 0.71 -28.92
C PRO A 2 6.92 1.86 -28.08
N PRO A 3 5.62 1.81 -27.74
CA PRO A 3 4.98 2.86 -26.95
C PRO A 3 5.67 2.96 -25.58
N LYS A 4 5.84 4.19 -25.08
CA LYS A 4 6.32 4.40 -23.72
C LYS A 4 5.32 3.75 -22.77
N ILE A 5 5.79 2.78 -21.98
CA ILE A 5 5.00 2.18 -20.91
C ILE A 5 4.56 3.31 -19.98
N LYS A 6 3.25 3.53 -19.93
CA LYS A 6 2.62 4.49 -19.02
C LYS A 6 2.17 3.69 -17.80
N VAL A 7 2.72 4.03 -16.65
CA VAL A 7 2.32 3.46 -15.37
C VAL A 7 1.54 4.53 -14.63
N GLU A 8 0.32 4.19 -14.25
CA GLU A 8 -0.55 5.07 -13.48
C GLU A 8 -0.12 5.04 -12.00
N ARG A 9 -0.40 6.15 -11.29
CA ARG A 9 -0.05 6.30 -9.87
C ARG A 9 -0.61 5.15 -9.01
N THR A 10 -1.86 4.77 -9.25
CA THR A 10 -2.55 3.69 -8.52
C THR A 10 -1.85 2.35 -8.68
N GLN A 11 -1.37 2.02 -9.88
CA GLN A 11 -0.62 0.78 -10.12
C GLN A 11 0.68 0.73 -9.31
N ILE A 12 1.33 1.88 -9.12
CA ILE A 12 2.54 1.98 -8.30
C ILE A 12 2.21 1.74 -6.83
N LEU A 13 1.10 2.30 -6.33
CA LEU A 13 0.65 2.11 -4.95
C LEU A 13 0.24 0.66 -4.70
N GLU A 14 -0.54 0.06 -5.59
CA GLU A 14 -0.96 -1.35 -5.51
C GLU A 14 0.25 -2.30 -5.47
N ALA A 15 1.21 -2.11 -6.39
CA ALA A 15 2.45 -2.90 -6.40
C ALA A 15 3.29 -2.66 -5.13
N GLY A 16 3.32 -1.42 -4.63
CA GLY A 16 4.02 -1.06 -3.41
C GLY A 16 3.43 -1.74 -2.17
N LEU A 17 2.10 -1.69 -2.00
CA LEU A 17 1.40 -2.38 -0.92
C LEU A 17 1.63 -3.89 -0.97
N GLU A 18 1.64 -4.48 -2.17
CA GLU A 18 1.86 -5.92 -2.32
C GLU A 18 3.29 -6.34 -1.95
N ILE A 19 4.29 -5.54 -2.31
CA ILE A 19 5.68 -5.74 -1.85
C ILE A 19 5.76 -5.63 -0.33
N ILE A 20 5.15 -4.61 0.27
CA ILE A 20 5.13 -4.42 1.73
C ILE A 20 4.50 -5.63 2.42
N ARG A 21 3.36 -6.11 1.90
CA ARG A 21 2.62 -7.25 2.46
C ARG A 21 3.45 -8.55 2.43
N LYS A 22 4.23 -8.77 1.37
CA LYS A 22 5.02 -10.01 1.18
C LYS A 22 6.39 -9.97 1.82
N GLU A 23 7.06 -8.82 1.77
CA GLU A 23 8.51 -8.71 2.01
C GLU A 23 8.89 -7.64 3.04
N GLY A 24 7.92 -6.88 3.57
CA GLY A 24 8.16 -5.80 4.53
C GLY A 24 8.48 -4.45 3.89
N ALA A 25 8.25 -3.37 4.64
CA ALA A 25 8.40 -1.99 4.14
C ALA A 25 9.85 -1.55 3.91
N GLU A 26 10.79 -2.19 4.60
CA GLU A 26 12.23 -2.02 4.44
C GLU A 26 12.71 -2.51 3.07
N ARG A 27 12.02 -3.50 2.47
CA ARG A 27 12.37 -4.04 1.17
C ARG A 27 11.96 -3.11 0.03
N LEU A 28 10.90 -2.32 0.22
CA LEU A 28 10.37 -1.43 -0.81
C LEU A 28 11.38 -0.37 -1.26
N ASN A 29 11.76 -0.45 -2.54
CA ASN A 29 12.58 0.54 -3.24
C ASN A 29 12.19 0.64 -4.72
N ALA A 30 12.69 1.67 -5.41
CA ALA A 30 12.34 1.96 -6.80
C ALA A 30 12.67 0.81 -7.78
N ARG A 31 13.72 0.02 -7.52
CA ARG A 31 14.09 -1.09 -8.42
C ARG A 31 13.13 -2.26 -8.28
N ASP A 32 12.74 -2.58 -7.06
CA ASP A 32 11.79 -3.65 -6.79
C ASP A 32 10.40 -3.30 -7.36
N LEU A 33 9.95 -2.05 -7.22
CA LEU A 33 8.75 -1.54 -7.90
C LEU A 33 8.85 -1.61 -9.42
N ALA A 34 9.96 -1.13 -10.00
CA ALA A 34 10.16 -1.15 -11.44
C ALA A 34 10.13 -2.57 -12.01
N LYS A 35 10.72 -3.53 -11.27
CA LYS A 35 10.65 -4.95 -11.61
C LYS A 35 9.23 -5.50 -11.53
N ALA A 36 8.48 -5.17 -10.47
CA ALA A 36 7.10 -5.62 -10.30
C ALA A 36 6.16 -5.05 -11.38
N LEU A 37 6.43 -3.84 -11.85
CA LEU A 37 5.64 -3.12 -12.85
C LEU A 37 6.16 -3.29 -14.29
N GLU A 38 7.18 -4.14 -14.48
CA GLU A 38 7.84 -4.39 -15.75
C GLU A 38 8.23 -3.10 -16.51
N CYS A 39 8.71 -2.11 -15.76
CA CYS A 39 9.09 -0.80 -16.29
C CYS A 39 10.48 -0.36 -15.79
N SER A 40 10.91 0.83 -16.20
CA SER A 40 12.11 1.45 -15.61
C SER A 40 11.77 2.18 -14.32
N VAL A 41 12.77 2.70 -13.59
CA VAL A 41 12.50 3.54 -12.41
C VAL A 41 11.91 4.91 -12.79
N GLN A 42 12.00 5.33 -14.06
CA GLN A 42 11.59 6.67 -14.48
C GLN A 42 10.07 6.92 -14.35
N PRO A 43 9.16 6.02 -14.80
CA PRO A 43 7.73 6.17 -14.56
C PRO A 43 7.34 6.33 -13.08
N ILE A 44 8.08 5.72 -12.15
CA ILE A 44 7.83 5.86 -10.71
C ILE A 44 8.10 7.30 -10.29
N PHE A 45 9.29 7.83 -10.61
CA PHE A 45 9.68 9.20 -10.25
C PHE A 45 8.96 10.30 -11.04
N LYS A 46 8.23 9.95 -12.11
CA LYS A 46 7.28 10.87 -12.75
C LYS A 46 6.00 11.05 -11.96
N ASN A 47 5.60 10.03 -11.19
CA ASN A 47 4.43 10.08 -10.33
C ASN A 47 4.80 10.57 -8.93
N PHE A 48 5.96 10.19 -8.40
CA PHE A 48 6.37 10.51 -7.03
C PHE A 48 7.70 11.26 -7.01
N GLU A 49 7.77 12.35 -6.24
CA GLU A 49 8.98 13.17 -6.14
C GLU A 49 10.16 12.43 -5.49
N SER A 50 9.87 11.46 -4.61
CA SER A 50 10.86 10.64 -3.92
C SER A 50 10.28 9.31 -3.46
N MET A 51 11.14 8.38 -3.02
CA MET A 51 10.70 7.14 -2.39
C MET A 51 10.00 7.41 -1.06
N GLU A 52 10.39 8.46 -0.35
CA GLU A 52 9.81 8.89 0.92
C GLU A 52 8.39 9.42 0.73
N ALA A 53 8.13 10.18 -0.35
CA ALA A 53 6.79 10.62 -0.70
C ALA A 53 5.88 9.43 -1.03
N LEU A 54 6.37 8.48 -1.82
CA LEU A 54 5.66 7.24 -2.14
C LEU A 54 5.36 6.42 -0.88
N LYS A 55 6.36 6.22 0.00
CA LYS A 55 6.20 5.46 1.24
C LYS A 55 5.21 6.10 2.20
N ARG A 56 5.13 7.44 2.23
CA ARG A 56 4.13 8.16 3.03
C ARG A 56 2.73 7.91 2.53
N GLU A 57 2.50 8.00 1.23
CA GLU A 57 1.19 7.74 0.64
C GLU A 57 0.76 6.28 0.84
N LEU A 58 1.68 5.32 0.67
CA LEU A 58 1.41 3.92 1.00
C LEU A 58 1.03 3.72 2.48
N TYR A 59 1.64 4.49 3.38
CA TYR A 59 1.30 4.43 4.80
C TYR A 59 -0.11 4.97 5.04
N ASP A 60 -0.46 6.09 4.40
CA ASP A 60 -1.80 6.69 4.51
C ASP A 60 -2.86 5.72 3.95
N ASP A 61 -2.62 5.13 2.77
CA ASP A 61 -3.49 4.10 2.16
C ASP A 61 -3.65 2.88 3.09
N ALA A 62 -2.55 2.40 3.68
CA ALA A 62 -2.60 1.26 4.60
C ALA A 62 -3.33 1.59 5.90
N ALA A 63 -3.21 2.83 6.40
CA ALA A 63 -3.91 3.30 7.58
C ALA A 63 -5.42 3.43 7.33
N GLU A 64 -5.82 3.89 6.15
CA GLU A 64 -7.23 3.95 5.72
C GLU A 64 -7.84 2.54 5.65
N LEU A 65 -7.15 1.60 4.99
CA LEU A 65 -7.58 0.19 4.94
C LEU A 65 -7.72 -0.43 6.34
N PHE A 66 -6.80 -0.11 7.25
CA PHE A 66 -6.88 -0.55 8.64
C PHE A 66 -8.09 0.06 9.35
N GLN A 67 -8.31 1.37 9.20
CA GLN A 67 -9.44 2.06 9.82
C GLN A 67 -10.77 1.48 9.33
N GLU A 68 -10.94 1.28 8.02
CA GLU A 68 -12.14 0.68 7.43
C GLU A 68 -12.38 -0.74 7.96
N ALA A 69 -11.33 -1.56 8.06
CA ALA A 69 -11.43 -2.91 8.61
C ALA A 69 -11.89 -2.88 10.08
N VAL A 70 -11.32 -1.97 10.88
CA VAL A 70 -11.67 -1.79 12.29
C VAL A 70 -13.11 -1.30 12.47
N GLU A 71 -13.54 -0.32 11.69
CA GLU A 71 -14.90 0.22 11.74
C GLU A 71 -15.93 -0.86 11.38
N ARG A 72 -15.69 -1.61 10.30
CA ARG A 72 -16.57 -2.70 9.87
C ARG A 72 -16.77 -3.78 10.94
N GLU A 73 -15.71 -4.19 11.62
CA GLU A 73 -15.82 -5.19 12.69
C GLU A 73 -16.42 -4.58 13.98
N ALA A 74 -16.13 -3.32 14.28
CA ALA A 74 -16.76 -2.61 15.40
C ALA A 74 -18.28 -2.48 15.22
N GLU A 75 -18.78 -2.27 14.00
CA GLU A 75 -20.21 -2.23 13.72
C GLU A 75 -20.90 -3.58 13.96
N LYS A 76 -20.21 -4.71 13.75
CA LYS A 76 -20.75 -6.05 14.03
C LYS A 76 -20.84 -6.36 15.52
N HIS A 77 -20.04 -5.70 16.35
CA HIS A 77 -19.96 -5.93 17.77
C HIS A 77 -20.43 -4.70 18.54
N GLY A 78 -21.65 -4.74 19.11
CA GLY A 78 -22.24 -3.64 19.89
C GLY A 78 -21.48 -3.19 21.17
N VAL A 79 -20.26 -3.68 21.37
CA VAL A 79 -19.32 -3.27 22.42
C VAL A 79 -18.10 -2.60 21.75
N PRO A 80 -17.99 -1.26 21.77
CA PRO A 80 -17.03 -0.50 20.96
C PRO A 80 -15.55 -0.89 21.17
N PHE A 81 -15.17 -1.27 22.40
CA PHE A 81 -13.80 -1.67 22.69
C PHE A 81 -13.50 -3.09 22.21
N LEU A 82 -14.43 -4.03 22.41
CA LEU A 82 -14.25 -5.43 22.02
C LEU A 82 -14.13 -5.58 20.49
N GLY A 83 -15.00 -4.90 19.73
CA GLY A 83 -14.95 -4.92 18.27
C GLY A 83 -13.63 -4.39 17.71
N LYS A 84 -13.11 -3.28 18.27
CA LYS A 84 -11.79 -2.74 17.89
C LYS A 84 -10.64 -3.70 18.18
N TYR A 85 -10.63 -4.36 19.34
CA TYR A 85 -9.57 -5.34 19.67
C TYR A 85 -9.66 -6.59 18.80
N LEU A 86 -10.87 -7.08 18.47
CA LEU A 86 -11.04 -8.22 17.58
C LEU A 86 -10.55 -7.90 16.16
N ALA A 87 -10.92 -6.73 15.64
CA ALA A 87 -10.49 -6.28 14.32
C ALA A 87 -8.97 -6.16 14.20
N LEU A 88 -8.30 -5.72 15.27
CA LEU A 88 -6.85 -5.64 15.34
C LEU A 88 -6.19 -7.03 15.24
N ILE A 89 -6.79 -8.02 15.90
CA ILE A 89 -6.34 -9.42 15.83
C ILE A 89 -6.60 -10.00 14.44
N GLU A 90 -7.77 -9.74 13.86
CA GLU A 90 -8.12 -10.24 12.51
C GLU A 90 -7.28 -9.58 11.42
N PHE A 91 -6.99 -8.28 11.51
CA PHE A 91 -6.17 -7.57 10.53
C PHE A 91 -4.70 -8.02 10.56
N ALA A 92 -4.21 -8.46 11.72
CA ALA A 92 -2.82 -8.90 11.90
C ALA A 92 -2.57 -10.38 11.51
N ASN A 93 -3.63 -11.18 11.30
CA ASN A 93 -3.56 -12.58 10.88
C ASN A 93 -3.76 -12.73 9.36
#